data_AF-A0A522M2S3-F1
#
_entry.id   AF-A0A522M2S3-F1
#
_cell.length_a   1.000
_cell.length_b   1.000
_cell.length_c   1.000
_cell.angle_alpha   90.00
_cell.angle_beta   90.00
_cell.angle_gamma   90.00
#
_symmetry.space_group_name_H-M   'P 1'
#
loop_
_entity.id
_entity.type
_entity.pdbx_description
1 polymer ?
#
loop_
_entity_poly.entity_id
_entity_poly.type
_entity_poly.pdbx_seq_one_letter_code
_entity_poly.pdbx_strand_id
1 'polypeptide(L)'
;MNRAAGMRLLRHWLYTLMAAALISLPVASFAMDGVSFVPVKWSASEPTFDPMSNSWLKQPPATVAVYPQASVPPTSAHTGAATVKVRAQYNAKILALHLEWSGDKLSEHRDVGRFADAAAVQWPLRYGFGTMLPYIGMGHAGAPVALWFWRADGSVETLAAEGFGSLTKQAPDGVKAKGVWKDGTWRVVYVRALSALGEHRASLAPAKLGLVPVAFAIWSGDAAERNGLKRLSAWQTLRFEKGKTDAAYAKQLATTAPKGDAESGKRLMSEKGCAGCHSFPANPAQPRIGPDLTYAGGIHPASYLHESLAEPSKVVVPGKGYFMEQDGKRTSLMPPFTGTETERNDILTYLMSLRGQP
;
A
#
# COMPACT_ATOMS: atom_id res chain seq x y z
N MET A 1 54.07 -82.27 5.54
CA MET A 1 54.46 -80.89 5.19
C MET A 1 53.35 -79.95 5.66
N ASN A 2 53.72 -79.00 6.53
CA ASN A 2 53.05 -77.78 7.01
C ASN A 2 51.55 -77.72 7.37
N ARG A 3 51.33 -77.72 8.71
CA ARG A 3 50.49 -76.85 9.56
C ARG A 3 49.63 -75.77 8.86
N ALA A 4 48.37 -75.63 9.26
CA ALA A 4 47.93 -74.61 10.22
C ALA A 4 46.43 -74.71 10.53
N ALA A 5 46.11 -74.46 11.80
CA ALA A 5 44.80 -74.50 12.42
C ALA A 5 44.10 -73.14 12.36
N GLY A 6 42.78 -73.14 12.62
CA GLY A 6 42.21 -72.19 13.57
C GLY A 6 41.33 -71.06 13.03
N MET A 7 40.07 -71.13 13.47
CA MET A 7 39.23 -70.02 13.95
C MET A 7 38.44 -69.14 12.97
N ARG A 8 37.11 -69.29 13.11
CA ARG A 8 36.05 -68.34 12.80
C ARG A 8 36.38 -66.93 13.29
N LEU A 9 36.06 -65.91 12.49
CA LEU A 9 35.66 -64.58 12.96
C LEU A 9 34.80 -63.88 11.90
N LEU A 10 33.72 -63.26 12.40
CA LEU A 10 32.71 -62.45 11.70
C LEU A 10 33.33 -61.35 10.83
N ARG A 11 32.65 -61.01 9.72
CA ARG A 11 32.67 -59.62 9.23
C ARG A 11 31.32 -59.24 8.61
N HIS A 12 30.67 -58.30 9.28
CA HIS A 12 29.41 -57.66 8.90
C HIS A 12 29.58 -56.82 7.62
N TRP A 13 28.61 -56.88 6.73
CA TRP A 13 28.44 -55.93 5.63
C TRP A 13 27.54 -54.80 6.13
N LEU A 14 28.12 -53.65 6.50
CA LEU A 14 27.36 -52.41 6.65
C LEU A 14 27.50 -51.59 5.36
N TYR A 15 26.37 -51.37 4.70
CA TYR A 15 26.21 -50.38 3.65
C TYR A 15 26.20 -48.98 4.27
N THR A 16 27.21 -48.16 3.99
CA THR A 16 27.17 -46.71 4.28
C THR A 16 26.39 -46.01 3.17
N LEU A 17 25.09 -45.78 3.41
CA LEU A 17 24.29 -44.79 2.68
C LEU A 17 24.74 -43.39 3.11
N MET A 18 25.52 -42.70 2.29
CA MET A 18 25.69 -41.25 2.42
C MET A 18 24.41 -40.56 1.98
N ALA A 19 23.51 -40.30 2.92
CA ALA A 19 22.41 -39.36 2.72
C ALA A 19 23.00 -37.94 2.64
N ALA A 20 23.06 -37.37 1.44
CA ALA A 20 23.32 -35.95 1.28
C ALA A 20 22.12 -35.16 1.83
N ALA A 21 22.23 -34.71 3.08
CA ALA A 21 21.27 -33.79 3.66
C ALA A 21 21.36 -32.44 2.91
N LEU A 22 20.41 -32.21 2.00
CA LEU A 22 20.12 -30.87 1.48
C LEU A 22 19.65 -30.01 2.66
N ILE A 23 20.59 -29.30 3.28
CA ILE A 23 20.28 -28.25 4.25
C ILE A 23 19.60 -27.13 3.46
N SER A 24 18.26 -27.13 3.45
CA SER A 24 17.48 -26.00 3.02
C SER A 24 17.74 -24.86 4.01
N LEU A 25 18.67 -23.96 3.67
CA LEU A 25 18.83 -22.72 4.42
C LEU A 25 17.48 -21.99 4.40
N PRO A 26 16.90 -21.66 5.57
CA PRO A 26 15.69 -20.86 5.60
C PRO A 26 16.02 -19.53 4.93
N VAL A 27 15.21 -19.15 3.94
CA VAL A 27 15.22 -17.77 3.43
C VAL A 27 14.92 -16.89 4.64
N ALA A 28 15.94 -16.21 5.16
CA ALA A 28 15.77 -15.31 6.27
C ALA A 28 14.74 -14.25 5.86
N SER A 29 13.54 -14.33 6.46
CA SER A 29 12.66 -13.19 6.54
C SER A 29 13.42 -12.13 7.33
N PHE A 30 13.99 -11.16 6.63
CA PHE A 30 14.36 -9.89 7.25
C PHE A 30 13.07 -9.16 7.58
N ALA A 31 12.40 -9.58 8.65
CA ALA A 31 11.52 -8.70 9.39
C ALA A 31 12.43 -7.67 10.05
N MET A 32 12.56 -6.49 9.45
CA MET A 32 12.98 -5.33 10.22
C MET A 32 11.82 -5.04 11.16
N ASP A 33 12.08 -4.98 12.47
CA ASP A 33 11.05 -4.92 13.53
C ASP A 33 9.85 -4.03 13.14
N GLY A 34 8.67 -4.66 13.04
CA GLY A 34 7.39 -3.96 12.89
C GLY A 34 6.94 -3.61 11.46
N VAL A 35 7.71 -3.92 10.40
CA VAL A 35 7.37 -3.48 9.03
C VAL A 35 7.08 -4.66 8.11
N SER A 36 5.81 -4.79 7.75
CA SER A 36 5.35 -5.83 6.82
C SER A 36 5.47 -5.34 5.39
N PHE A 37 6.37 -5.96 4.64
CA PHE A 37 6.49 -5.76 3.20
C PHE A 37 5.55 -6.72 2.46
N VAL A 38 5.05 -6.30 1.29
CA VAL A 38 4.37 -7.21 0.36
C VAL A 38 5.43 -7.96 -0.44
N PRO A 39 5.62 -9.28 -0.24
CA PRO A 39 6.65 -10.02 -0.95
C PRO A 39 6.28 -10.21 -2.42
N VAL A 40 7.23 -9.91 -3.32
CA VAL A 40 7.12 -10.18 -4.75
C VAL A 40 8.03 -11.34 -5.10
N LYS A 41 7.44 -12.51 -5.35
CA LYS A 41 8.18 -13.75 -5.59
C LYS A 41 8.73 -13.83 -7.01
N TRP A 42 9.98 -14.28 -7.12
CA TRP A 42 10.57 -14.52 -8.43
C TRP A 42 9.92 -15.75 -9.08
N SER A 43 9.62 -15.64 -10.37
CA SER A 43 9.19 -16.74 -11.22
C SER A 43 10.14 -16.90 -12.40
N ALA A 44 10.57 -18.14 -12.67
CA ALA A 44 11.34 -18.46 -13.87
C ALA A 44 10.47 -18.48 -15.14
N SER A 45 9.19 -18.83 -14.99
CA SER A 45 8.17 -18.73 -16.03
C SER A 45 7.44 -17.40 -15.96
N GLU A 46 6.75 -17.02 -17.03
CA GLU A 46 5.87 -15.85 -17.02
C GLU A 46 4.74 -16.04 -16.01
N PRO A 47 4.56 -15.09 -15.06
CA PRO A 47 3.39 -15.09 -14.19
C PRO A 47 2.07 -15.26 -14.95
N THR A 48 1.16 -16.05 -14.38
CA THR A 48 -0.16 -16.29 -14.99
C THR A 48 -1.00 -15.00 -15.07
N PHE A 49 -1.82 -14.88 -16.11
CA PHE A 49 -2.83 -13.83 -16.23
C PHE A 49 -4.24 -14.31 -15.82
N ASP A 50 -4.38 -15.54 -15.35
CA ASP A 50 -5.64 -16.08 -14.83
C ASP A 50 -5.81 -15.75 -13.34
N PRO A 51 -6.84 -14.96 -12.94
CA PRO A 51 -7.09 -14.62 -11.54
C PRO A 51 -7.48 -15.82 -10.66
N MET A 52 -7.94 -16.91 -11.26
CA MET A 52 -8.38 -18.12 -10.55
C MET A 52 -7.29 -19.20 -10.48
N SER A 53 -6.12 -18.97 -11.08
CA SER A 53 -5.05 -19.95 -11.12
C SER A 53 -4.54 -20.29 -9.71
N ASN A 54 -4.43 -21.59 -9.43
CA ASN A 54 -3.85 -22.12 -8.19
C ASN A 54 -2.38 -21.72 -7.97
N SER A 55 -1.67 -21.24 -9.01
CA SER A 55 -0.31 -20.73 -8.86
C SER A 55 -0.23 -19.54 -7.88
N TRP A 56 -1.29 -18.74 -7.75
CA TRP A 56 -1.35 -17.65 -6.77
C TRP A 56 -1.33 -18.18 -5.34
N LEU A 57 -1.97 -19.32 -5.08
CA LEU A 57 -2.10 -19.88 -3.73
C LEU A 57 -0.79 -20.50 -3.20
N LYS A 58 0.24 -20.66 -4.05
CA LYS A 58 1.58 -21.12 -3.65
C LYS A 58 2.32 -20.11 -2.76
N GLN A 59 1.80 -18.88 -2.65
CA GLN A 59 2.32 -17.83 -1.78
C GLN A 59 1.21 -17.36 -0.82
N PRO A 60 1.49 -17.22 0.48
CA PRO A 60 0.55 -16.58 1.40
C PRO A 60 0.34 -15.11 0.99
N PRO A 61 -0.90 -14.59 1.09
CA PRO A 61 -1.16 -13.19 0.77
C PRO A 61 -0.57 -12.26 1.84
N ALA A 62 -0.13 -11.09 1.42
CA ALA A 62 -0.02 -9.94 2.30
C ALA A 62 -1.42 -9.33 2.50
N THR A 63 -1.83 -9.14 3.74
CA THR A 63 -3.13 -8.56 4.09
C THR A 63 -2.96 -7.05 4.21
N VAL A 64 -3.61 -6.29 3.34
CA VAL A 64 -3.55 -4.82 3.31
C VAL A 64 -4.91 -4.25 3.70
N ALA A 65 -4.93 -3.43 4.74
CA ALA A 65 -6.12 -2.67 5.11
C ALA A 65 -6.35 -1.51 4.14
N VAL A 66 -7.60 -1.31 3.73
CA VAL A 66 -8.06 -0.17 2.93
C VAL A 66 -9.17 0.54 3.69
N TYR A 67 -9.08 1.85 3.80
CA TYR A 67 -9.99 2.66 4.62
C TYR A 67 -10.78 3.62 3.74
N PRO A 68 -12.01 3.99 4.11
CA PRO A 68 -12.75 5.04 3.45
C PRO A 68 -11.91 6.31 3.33
N GLN A 69 -11.79 6.83 2.12
CA GLN A 69 -11.25 8.15 1.93
C GLN A 69 -12.18 9.15 2.65
N ALA A 70 -11.63 9.88 3.62
CA ALA A 70 -12.39 10.83 4.44
C ALA A 70 -11.90 12.28 4.31
N SER A 71 -10.81 12.50 3.57
CA SER A 71 -10.18 13.82 3.51
C SER A 71 -10.96 14.82 2.66
N VAL A 72 -11.65 14.38 1.59
CA VAL A 72 -12.49 15.19 0.68
C VAL A 72 -13.91 14.63 0.73
N PRO A 73 -14.94 15.46 0.89
CA PRO A 73 -16.31 15.06 0.59
C PRO A 73 -16.52 14.79 -0.91
N PRO A 74 -17.49 13.92 -1.28
CA PRO A 74 -18.27 13.04 -0.40
C PRO A 74 -17.43 11.88 0.15
N THR A 75 -17.80 11.39 1.33
CA THR A 75 -17.18 10.22 1.96
C THR A 75 -18.00 8.96 1.70
N SER A 76 -17.35 7.79 1.70
CA SER A 76 -18.04 6.52 1.45
C SER A 76 -19.12 6.26 2.50
N ALA A 77 -20.21 5.59 2.08
CA ALA A 77 -21.20 5.05 3.00
C ALA A 77 -20.62 3.89 3.83
N HIS A 78 -19.56 3.25 3.33
CA HIS A 78 -18.83 2.25 4.07
C HIS A 78 -18.11 2.85 5.27
N THR A 79 -18.33 2.25 6.43
CA THR A 79 -17.61 2.57 7.66
C THR A 79 -16.56 1.50 7.96
N GLY A 80 -15.39 1.90 8.46
CA GLY A 80 -14.35 0.98 8.91
C GLY A 80 -13.46 0.46 7.79
N ALA A 81 -12.43 -0.29 8.18
CA ALA A 81 -11.47 -0.87 7.25
C ALA A 81 -12.08 -2.06 6.50
N ALA A 82 -11.77 -2.16 5.21
CA ALA A 82 -11.85 -3.42 4.49
C ALA A 82 -10.45 -3.99 4.28
N THR A 83 -10.35 -5.20 3.76
CA THR A 83 -9.08 -5.88 3.50
C THR A 83 -8.94 -6.24 2.03
N VAL A 84 -7.77 -5.95 1.48
CA VAL A 84 -7.30 -6.49 0.20
C VAL A 84 -6.14 -7.43 0.47
N LYS A 85 -6.28 -8.68 0.08
CA LYS A 85 -5.18 -9.66 0.06
C LYS A 85 -4.39 -9.46 -1.22
N VAL A 86 -3.08 -9.30 -1.09
CA VAL A 86 -2.18 -9.04 -2.21
C VAL A 86 -1.16 -10.15 -2.33
N ARG A 87 -1.00 -10.68 -3.53
CA ARG A 87 0.11 -11.55 -3.92
C ARG A 87 0.80 -10.97 -5.13
N ALA A 88 2.10 -11.19 -5.24
CA ALA A 88 2.87 -10.56 -6.30
C ALA A 88 3.95 -11.51 -6.80
N GLN A 89 4.07 -11.61 -8.12
CA GLN A 89 5.09 -12.42 -8.80
C GLN A 89 5.78 -11.58 -9.86
N TYR A 90 7.05 -11.84 -10.11
CA TYR A 90 7.79 -11.13 -11.16
C TYR A 90 8.84 -12.02 -11.80
N ASN A 91 9.27 -11.63 -12.99
CA ASN A 91 10.46 -12.18 -13.64
C ASN A 91 11.35 -11.04 -14.15
N ALA A 92 12.29 -11.32 -15.06
CA ALA A 92 13.18 -10.30 -15.60
C ALA A 92 12.47 -9.17 -16.36
N LYS A 93 11.23 -9.39 -16.82
CA LYS A 93 10.51 -8.50 -17.74
C LYS A 93 9.23 -7.94 -17.15
N ILE A 94 8.46 -8.73 -16.42
CA ILE A 94 7.11 -8.35 -15.99
C ILE A 94 6.92 -8.43 -14.47
N LEU A 95 6.02 -7.60 -13.98
CA LEU A 95 5.39 -7.70 -12.67
C LEU A 95 3.94 -8.14 -12.86
N ALA A 96 3.50 -9.07 -12.01
CA ALA A 96 2.11 -9.45 -11.87
C ALA A 96 1.65 -9.28 -10.43
N LEU A 97 0.48 -8.66 -10.25
CA LEU A 97 -0.16 -8.46 -8.95
C LEU A 97 -1.52 -9.14 -8.94
N HIS A 98 -1.80 -9.94 -7.92
CA HIS A 98 -3.09 -10.56 -7.67
C HIS A 98 -3.71 -9.92 -6.43
N LEU A 99 -4.88 -9.33 -6.60
CA LEU A 99 -5.67 -8.69 -5.56
C LEU A 99 -6.91 -9.54 -5.31
N GLU A 100 -7.22 -9.78 -4.04
CA GLU A 100 -8.44 -10.46 -3.61
C GLU A 100 -9.13 -9.64 -2.51
N TRP A 101 -10.41 -9.33 -2.69
CA TRP A 101 -11.22 -8.65 -1.67
C TRP A 101 -12.67 -9.13 -1.73
N SER A 102 -13.35 -9.07 -0.59
CA SER A 102 -14.79 -9.33 -0.50
C SER A 102 -15.55 -8.14 -1.08
N GLY A 103 -16.65 -8.40 -1.77
CA GLY A 103 -17.66 -7.38 -2.01
C GLY A 103 -19.05 -7.91 -1.65
N ASP A 104 -19.98 -6.99 -1.52
CA ASP A 104 -21.34 -7.34 -1.11
C ASP A 104 -22.19 -7.74 -2.32
N LYS A 105 -22.02 -7.04 -3.45
CA LYS A 105 -22.78 -7.28 -4.67
C LYS A 105 -21.94 -7.03 -5.91
N LEU A 106 -22.02 -7.97 -6.86
CA LEU A 106 -21.41 -7.82 -8.18
C LEU A 106 -22.00 -6.61 -8.92
N SER A 107 -21.15 -5.65 -9.28
CA SER A 107 -21.53 -4.49 -10.08
C SER A 107 -20.63 -4.34 -11.31
N GLU A 108 -21.06 -4.83 -12.47
CA GLU A 108 -20.23 -4.86 -13.70
C GLU A 108 -20.60 -3.77 -14.72
N HIS A 109 -21.79 -3.18 -14.62
CA HIS A 109 -22.31 -2.25 -15.61
C HIS A 109 -22.25 -0.80 -15.14
N ARG A 110 -21.84 0.09 -16.04
CA ARG A 110 -21.89 1.54 -15.83
C ARG A 110 -23.03 2.16 -16.63
N ASP A 111 -23.71 3.10 -16.01
CA ASP A 111 -24.78 3.89 -16.61
C ASP A 111 -24.97 5.19 -15.79
N VAL A 112 -25.94 6.03 -16.16
CA VAL A 112 -26.35 7.18 -15.35
C VAL A 112 -26.75 6.72 -13.96
N GLY A 113 -25.96 7.11 -12.95
CA GLY A 113 -26.17 6.72 -11.55
C GLY A 113 -25.80 5.27 -11.21
N ARG A 114 -25.21 4.52 -12.15
CA ARG A 114 -24.74 3.14 -11.93
C ARG A 114 -23.24 3.07 -12.13
N PHE A 115 -22.54 2.50 -11.17
CA PHE A 115 -21.09 2.41 -11.15
C PHE A 115 -20.67 0.94 -11.12
N ALA A 116 -19.53 0.65 -11.72
CA ALA A 116 -18.94 -0.67 -11.67
C ALA A 116 -17.97 -0.77 -10.49
N ASP A 117 -17.84 -1.97 -9.94
CA ASP A 117 -16.76 -2.29 -9.02
C ASP A 117 -15.42 -2.02 -9.71
N ALA A 118 -14.44 -1.60 -8.93
CA ALA A 118 -13.15 -1.26 -9.47
C ALA A 118 -12.04 -1.50 -8.47
N ALA A 119 -10.81 -1.61 -8.99
CA ALA A 119 -9.61 -1.62 -8.20
C ALA A 119 -8.54 -0.78 -8.89
N ALA A 120 -7.63 -0.20 -8.12
CA ALA A 120 -6.49 0.53 -8.63
C ALA A 120 -5.21 0.15 -7.89
N VAL A 121 -4.11 0.16 -8.63
CA VAL A 121 -2.75 0.10 -8.10
C VAL A 121 -2.06 1.42 -8.39
N GLN A 122 -1.65 2.13 -7.34
CA GLN A 122 -1.01 3.45 -7.42
C GLN A 122 0.48 3.36 -7.13
N TRP A 123 1.26 4.14 -7.87
CA TRP A 123 2.71 4.17 -7.82
C TRP A 123 3.22 5.61 -7.75
N PRO A 124 4.22 5.92 -6.91
CA PRO A 124 4.93 7.19 -7.04
C PRO A 124 5.81 7.17 -8.29
N LEU A 125 5.97 8.32 -8.96
CA LEU A 125 6.93 8.42 -10.08
C LEU A 125 8.39 8.55 -9.62
N ARG A 126 8.60 9.00 -8.37
CA ARG A 126 9.92 9.14 -7.75
C ARG A 126 9.90 8.49 -6.37
N TYR A 127 10.91 7.69 -6.08
CA TYR A 127 11.06 7.00 -4.80
C TYR A 127 12.52 6.59 -4.59
N GLY A 128 12.89 6.31 -3.34
CA GLY A 128 14.25 6.00 -2.93
C GLY A 128 14.62 6.72 -1.63
N PHE A 129 15.82 6.45 -1.12
CA PHE A 129 16.33 7.11 0.07
C PHE A 129 16.34 8.64 -0.12
N GLY A 130 15.92 9.38 0.90
CA GLY A 130 15.82 10.83 0.89
C GLY A 130 14.65 11.40 0.08
N THR A 131 13.86 10.55 -0.58
CA THR A 131 12.68 10.99 -1.33
C THR A 131 11.43 10.85 -0.47
N MET A 132 10.70 11.95 -0.27
CA MET A 132 9.36 11.93 0.31
C MET A 132 8.37 11.32 -0.68
N LEU A 133 7.51 10.42 -0.19
CA LEU A 133 6.44 9.85 -1.02
C LEU A 133 5.34 10.89 -1.27
N PRO A 134 4.70 10.88 -2.45
CA PRO A 134 3.54 11.72 -2.71
C PRO A 134 2.43 11.51 -1.68
N TYR A 135 1.61 12.55 -1.45
CA TYR A 135 0.36 12.41 -0.74
C TYR A 135 -0.45 11.21 -1.25
N ILE A 136 -0.90 10.36 -0.33
CA ILE A 136 -1.48 9.04 -0.65
C ILE A 136 -2.75 9.12 -1.51
N GLY A 137 -3.54 10.18 -1.34
CA GLY A 137 -4.77 10.43 -2.09
C GLY A 137 -4.50 11.03 -3.48
N MET A 138 -3.76 10.29 -4.32
CA MET A 138 -3.44 10.63 -5.71
C MET A 138 -2.39 11.73 -5.92
N GLY A 139 -1.43 11.88 -5.01
CA GLY A 139 -0.30 12.80 -5.14
C GLY A 139 -0.62 14.24 -4.75
N HIS A 140 0.30 15.15 -5.08
CA HIS A 140 0.15 16.59 -4.95
C HIS A 140 1.03 17.28 -6.00
N ALA A 141 0.92 18.60 -6.12
CA ALA A 141 1.69 19.39 -7.08
C ALA A 141 3.20 19.09 -6.96
N GLY A 142 3.86 18.76 -8.08
CA GLY A 142 5.28 18.41 -8.14
C GLY A 142 5.63 16.99 -7.68
N ALA A 143 4.65 16.23 -7.17
CA ALA A 143 4.80 14.85 -6.75
C ALA A 143 3.65 13.99 -7.35
N PRO A 144 3.68 13.74 -8.67
CA PRO A 144 2.69 12.94 -9.35
C PRO A 144 2.75 11.46 -8.96
N VAL A 145 1.61 10.80 -9.17
CA VAL A 145 1.47 9.34 -9.13
C VAL A 145 1.00 8.81 -10.48
N ALA A 146 1.34 7.55 -10.76
CA ALA A 146 0.73 6.76 -11.83
C ALA A 146 -0.25 5.76 -11.22
N LEU A 147 -1.31 5.41 -11.96
CA LEU A 147 -2.30 4.43 -11.55
C LEU A 147 -2.56 3.42 -12.67
N TRP A 148 -2.65 2.15 -12.29
CA TRP A 148 -3.27 1.11 -13.09
C TRP A 148 -4.69 0.94 -12.59
N PHE A 149 -5.67 1.23 -13.42
CA PHE A 149 -7.08 1.22 -13.02
C PHE A 149 -7.85 0.17 -13.80
N TRP A 150 -8.43 -0.79 -13.09
CA TRP A 150 -9.31 -1.81 -13.65
C TRP A 150 -10.73 -1.60 -13.12
N ARG A 151 -11.72 -1.85 -13.98
CA ARG A 151 -13.13 -1.89 -13.60
C ARG A 151 -13.76 -3.22 -14.02
N ALA A 152 -14.82 -3.58 -13.33
CA ALA A 152 -15.58 -4.80 -13.55
C ALA A 152 -16.26 -4.88 -14.92
N ASP A 153 -16.40 -3.75 -15.63
CA ASP A 153 -16.84 -3.72 -17.04
C ASP A 153 -15.76 -4.18 -18.04
N GLY A 154 -14.59 -4.60 -17.54
CA GLY A 154 -13.45 -5.05 -18.34
C GLY A 154 -12.50 -3.93 -18.79
N SER A 155 -12.81 -2.66 -18.48
CA SER A 155 -11.93 -1.54 -18.83
C SER A 155 -10.66 -1.54 -18.00
N VAL A 156 -9.54 -1.22 -18.66
CA VAL A 156 -8.22 -1.04 -18.04
C VAL A 156 -7.62 0.26 -18.55
N GLU A 157 -7.18 1.12 -17.64
CA GLU A 157 -6.62 2.43 -17.96
C GLU A 157 -5.33 2.69 -17.19
N THR A 158 -4.37 3.30 -17.89
CA THR A 158 -3.22 3.96 -17.27
C THR A 158 -3.61 5.40 -16.98
N LEU A 159 -3.54 5.82 -15.72
CA LEU A 159 -3.89 7.18 -15.30
C LEU A 159 -2.73 7.84 -14.57
N ALA A 160 -2.78 9.16 -14.43
CA ALA A 160 -1.85 9.94 -13.62
C ALA A 160 -2.58 11.03 -12.85
N ALA A 161 -2.01 11.48 -11.74
CA ALA A 161 -2.58 12.54 -10.91
C ALA A 161 -1.50 13.26 -10.08
N GLU A 162 -1.78 14.53 -9.78
CA GLU A 162 -1.07 15.41 -8.84
C GLU A 162 -2.03 15.97 -7.77
N GLY A 163 -2.88 15.11 -7.23
CA GLY A 163 -3.88 15.42 -6.21
C GLY A 163 -5.31 15.29 -6.69
N PHE A 164 -6.26 15.59 -5.80
CA PHE A 164 -7.68 15.47 -6.11
C PHE A 164 -8.08 16.37 -7.30
N GLY A 165 -8.96 15.85 -8.16
CA GLY A 165 -9.44 16.58 -9.34
C GLY A 165 -8.50 16.58 -10.55
N SER A 166 -7.26 16.12 -10.43
CA SER A 166 -6.26 16.12 -11.52
C SER A 166 -6.14 14.80 -12.28
N LEU A 167 -6.95 13.80 -11.93
CA LEU A 167 -6.85 12.45 -12.49
C LEU A 167 -7.05 12.47 -14.00
N THR A 168 -6.01 12.11 -14.74
CA THR A 168 -5.95 12.26 -16.20
C THR A 168 -5.55 10.95 -16.86
N LYS A 169 -6.28 10.57 -17.90
CA LYS A 169 -5.98 9.39 -18.72
C LYS A 169 -4.66 9.58 -19.47
N GLN A 170 -3.80 8.56 -19.41
CA GLN A 170 -2.53 8.53 -20.12
C GLN A 170 -2.60 7.62 -21.35
N ALA A 171 -1.64 7.77 -22.25
CA ALA A 171 -1.44 6.81 -23.33
C ALA A 171 -1.18 5.41 -22.72
N PRO A 172 -1.79 4.34 -23.25
CA PRO A 172 -1.60 2.99 -22.74
C PRO A 172 -0.11 2.64 -22.55
N ASP A 173 0.23 2.11 -21.38
CA ASP A 173 1.60 1.72 -21.02
C ASP A 173 1.82 0.20 -21.01
N GLY A 174 0.89 -0.54 -21.64
CA GLY A 174 0.92 -1.99 -21.75
C GLY A 174 0.41 -2.73 -20.52
N VAL A 175 -0.14 -2.03 -19.51
CA VAL A 175 -0.83 -2.69 -18.41
C VAL A 175 -2.03 -3.47 -18.94
N LYS A 176 -2.13 -4.73 -18.50
CA LYS A 176 -3.29 -5.59 -18.70
C LYS A 176 -3.87 -5.93 -17.34
N ALA A 177 -5.19 -6.02 -17.24
CA ALA A 177 -5.84 -6.52 -16.04
C ALA A 177 -7.05 -7.38 -16.38
N LYS A 178 -7.32 -8.37 -15.53
CA LYS A 178 -8.49 -9.24 -15.62
C LYS A 178 -9.05 -9.49 -14.23
N GLY A 179 -10.36 -9.35 -14.08
CA GLY A 179 -11.07 -9.66 -12.84
C GLY A 179 -12.03 -10.82 -13.01
N VAL A 180 -12.22 -11.59 -11.94
CA VAL A 180 -13.26 -12.61 -11.82
C VAL A 180 -13.94 -12.44 -10.47
N TRP A 181 -15.26 -12.36 -10.47
CA TRP A 181 -16.08 -12.44 -9.27
C TRP A 181 -16.55 -13.87 -9.05
N LYS A 182 -16.33 -14.41 -7.85
CA LYS A 182 -16.83 -15.72 -7.46
C LYS A 182 -17.01 -15.78 -5.96
N ASP A 183 -18.18 -16.27 -5.52
CA ASP A 183 -18.51 -16.51 -4.11
C ASP A 183 -18.30 -15.26 -3.23
N GLY A 184 -18.85 -14.11 -3.64
CA GLY A 184 -18.73 -12.84 -2.90
C GLY A 184 -17.34 -12.20 -2.91
N THR A 185 -16.43 -12.69 -3.76
CA THR A 185 -15.02 -12.26 -3.76
C THR A 185 -14.58 -11.87 -5.16
N TRP A 186 -14.01 -10.68 -5.29
CA TRP A 186 -13.25 -10.28 -6.47
C TRP A 186 -11.84 -10.85 -6.42
N ARG A 187 -11.36 -11.35 -7.55
CA ARG A 187 -9.95 -11.67 -7.81
C ARG A 187 -9.51 -10.96 -9.07
N VAL A 188 -8.55 -10.07 -8.96
CA VAL A 188 -8.04 -9.27 -10.09
C VAL A 188 -6.55 -9.47 -10.24
N VAL A 189 -6.11 -9.75 -11.47
CA VAL A 189 -4.70 -9.81 -11.83
C VAL A 189 -4.35 -8.61 -12.69
N TYR A 190 -3.28 -7.91 -12.33
CA TYR A 190 -2.61 -6.92 -13.16
C TYR A 190 -1.31 -7.52 -13.67
N VAL A 191 -0.98 -7.32 -14.95
CA VAL A 191 0.32 -7.67 -15.54
C VAL A 191 0.83 -6.48 -16.33
N ARG A 192 2.10 -6.14 -16.12
CA ARG A 192 2.80 -5.12 -16.90
C ARG A 192 4.30 -5.37 -16.93
N ALA A 193 4.96 -4.93 -18.00
CA ALA A 193 6.40 -4.80 -18.03
C ALA A 193 6.93 -3.94 -16.86
N LEU A 194 8.07 -4.37 -16.28
CA LEU A 194 8.80 -3.64 -15.24
C LEU A 194 9.29 -2.30 -15.79
N SER A 195 9.94 -2.33 -16.95
CA SER A 195 10.36 -1.14 -17.67
C SER A 195 9.16 -0.49 -18.35
N ALA A 196 8.99 0.81 -18.16
CA ALA A 196 8.18 1.61 -19.04
C ALA A 196 8.81 2.96 -19.26
N LEU A 197 8.75 3.42 -20.51
CA LEU A 197 9.25 4.71 -20.95
C LEU A 197 8.07 5.65 -21.12
N GLY A 198 8.31 6.95 -20.97
CA GLY A 198 7.32 8.01 -21.12
C GLY A 198 6.96 8.66 -19.80
N GLU A 199 6.38 9.86 -19.90
CA GLU A 199 5.94 10.63 -18.76
C GLU A 199 4.81 9.91 -18.01
N HIS A 200 4.70 10.19 -16.70
CA HIS A 200 3.64 9.68 -15.86
C HIS A 200 3.47 8.15 -15.82
N ARG A 201 4.57 7.42 -15.98
CA ARG A 201 4.62 5.96 -15.92
C ARG A 201 5.55 5.50 -14.82
N ALA A 202 5.09 4.55 -14.02
CA ALA A 202 5.95 3.89 -13.04
C ALA A 202 6.95 2.99 -13.77
N SER A 203 8.25 3.24 -13.60
CA SER A 203 9.31 2.36 -14.10
C SER A 203 9.95 1.63 -12.92
N LEU A 204 9.98 0.30 -12.99
CA LEU A 204 10.40 -0.57 -11.91
C LEU A 204 11.73 -1.22 -12.28
N ALA A 205 12.76 -1.01 -11.45
CA ALA A 205 14.09 -1.59 -11.66
C ALA A 205 14.53 -2.34 -10.39
N PRO A 206 13.91 -3.50 -10.06
CA PRO A 206 14.17 -4.22 -8.81
C PRO A 206 15.65 -4.62 -8.62
N ALA A 207 16.38 -4.85 -9.72
CA ALA A 207 17.82 -5.11 -9.68
C ALA A 207 18.66 -3.91 -9.16
N LYS A 208 18.12 -2.69 -9.24
CA LYS A 208 18.74 -1.47 -8.69
C LYS A 208 18.15 -1.12 -7.32
N LEU A 209 16.82 -1.18 -7.21
CA LEU A 209 16.07 -0.84 -6.00
C LEU A 209 14.88 -1.78 -5.84
N GLY A 210 15.03 -2.79 -4.98
CA GLY A 210 14.10 -3.89 -4.74
C GLY A 210 13.00 -3.59 -3.72
N LEU A 211 12.97 -2.37 -3.19
CA LEU A 211 11.89 -1.83 -2.35
C LEU A 211 11.12 -0.80 -3.17
N VAL A 212 9.86 -1.08 -3.49
CA VAL A 212 9.04 -0.22 -4.35
C VAL A 212 7.74 0.14 -3.62
N PRO A 213 7.47 1.43 -3.34
CA PRO A 213 6.21 1.83 -2.75
C PRO A 213 5.04 1.59 -3.70
N VAL A 214 3.91 1.16 -3.14
CA VAL A 214 2.67 0.90 -3.86
C VAL A 214 1.48 1.19 -2.97
N ALA A 215 0.36 1.63 -3.53
CA ALA A 215 -0.89 1.76 -2.79
C ALA A 215 -2.04 1.12 -3.56
N PHE A 216 -3.07 0.70 -2.85
CA PHE A 216 -4.23 0.01 -3.41
C PHE A 216 -5.49 0.79 -3.10
N ALA A 217 -6.45 0.76 -4.03
CA ALA A 217 -7.78 1.26 -3.78
C ALA A 217 -8.83 0.34 -4.40
N ILE A 218 -9.99 0.28 -3.78
CA ILE A 218 -11.17 -0.47 -4.25
C ILE A 218 -12.40 0.44 -4.23
N TRP A 219 -13.30 0.16 -5.16
CA TRP A 219 -14.60 0.80 -5.29
C TRP A 219 -15.68 -0.29 -5.35
N SER A 220 -16.75 -0.13 -4.59
CA SER A 220 -17.98 -0.91 -4.73
C SER A 220 -19.04 -0.10 -5.48
N GLY A 221 -19.42 -0.61 -6.65
CA GLY A 221 -20.33 0.05 -7.57
C GLY A 221 -21.76 0.16 -7.02
N ASP A 222 -22.17 -0.83 -6.22
CA ASP A 222 -23.46 -0.88 -5.54
C ASP A 222 -23.58 0.15 -4.39
N ALA A 223 -22.45 0.53 -3.78
CA ALA A 223 -22.36 1.68 -2.86
C ALA A 223 -22.14 3.02 -3.58
N ALA A 224 -22.31 3.05 -4.91
CA ALA A 224 -22.09 4.20 -5.78
C ALA A 224 -20.68 4.82 -5.67
N GLU A 225 -19.68 4.02 -5.29
CA GLU A 225 -18.30 4.46 -5.21
C GLU A 225 -17.73 4.73 -6.61
N ARG A 226 -17.11 5.91 -6.78
CA ARG A 226 -16.36 6.30 -7.99
C ARG A 226 -15.41 7.45 -7.67
N ASN A 227 -14.39 7.66 -8.49
CA ASN A 227 -13.42 8.75 -8.33
C ASN A 227 -12.78 8.74 -6.92
N GLY A 228 -12.87 9.85 -6.17
CA GLY A 228 -12.36 9.96 -4.81
C GLY A 228 -13.17 9.20 -3.76
N LEU A 229 -14.42 8.83 -4.07
CA LEU A 229 -15.30 8.05 -3.21
C LEU A 229 -14.87 6.58 -3.30
N LYS A 230 -13.99 6.14 -2.41
CA LYS A 230 -13.32 4.83 -2.46
C LYS A 230 -12.80 4.42 -1.08
N ARG A 231 -12.37 3.16 -0.97
CA ARG A 231 -11.44 2.76 0.10
C ARG A 231 -10.01 2.69 -0.44
N LEU A 232 -9.03 3.17 0.31
CA LEU A 232 -7.60 3.17 -0.07
C LEU A 232 -6.69 2.73 1.08
N SER A 233 -5.56 2.10 0.74
CA SER A 233 -4.51 1.76 1.70
C SER A 233 -3.61 2.96 1.99
N ALA A 234 -2.86 2.90 3.10
CA ALA A 234 -1.60 3.62 3.20
C ALA A 234 -0.59 3.14 2.13
N TRP A 235 0.51 3.87 1.95
CA TRP A 235 1.64 3.39 1.15
C TRP A 235 2.14 2.06 1.75
N GLN A 236 2.07 1.00 0.95
CA GLN A 236 2.71 -0.28 1.18
C GLN A 236 4.06 -0.29 0.46
N THR A 237 4.88 -1.29 0.74
CA THR A 237 6.14 -1.49 0.03
C THR A 237 6.24 -2.91 -0.50
N LEU A 238 6.41 -3.03 -1.81
CA LEU A 238 6.78 -4.27 -2.48
C LEU A 238 8.25 -4.59 -2.19
N ARG A 239 8.51 -5.83 -1.73
CA ARG A 239 9.87 -6.38 -1.59
C ARG A 239 10.09 -7.43 -2.66
N PHE A 240 10.87 -7.07 -3.69
CA PHE A 240 11.26 -8.00 -4.76
C PHE A 240 12.28 -9.01 -4.26
N GLU A 241 11.99 -10.31 -4.38
CA GLU A 241 12.81 -11.39 -3.80
C GLU A 241 14.30 -11.31 -4.15
N LYS A 242 14.63 -11.09 -5.43
CA LYS A 242 16.01 -10.91 -5.92
C LYS A 242 16.41 -9.45 -6.09
N GLY A 243 15.62 -8.51 -5.58
CA GLY A 243 15.90 -7.09 -5.68
C GLY A 243 16.94 -6.63 -4.65
N LYS A 244 17.72 -5.61 -5.01
CA LYS A 244 18.70 -5.00 -4.08
C LYS A 244 17.97 -4.21 -3.00
N THR A 245 18.38 -4.38 -1.75
CA THR A 245 17.88 -3.57 -0.63
C THR A 245 18.93 -2.57 -0.21
N ASP A 246 18.48 -1.34 0.03
CA ASP A 246 19.24 -0.32 0.73
C ASP A 246 18.72 -0.25 2.17
N ALA A 247 19.61 -0.41 3.15
CA ALA A 247 19.21 -0.47 4.56
C ALA A 247 18.68 0.86 5.09
N ALA A 248 19.22 2.00 4.61
CA ALA A 248 18.76 3.32 5.01
C ALA A 248 17.37 3.62 4.44
N TYR A 249 17.13 3.23 3.19
CA TYR A 249 15.81 3.32 2.57
C TYR A 249 14.81 2.37 3.22
N ALA A 250 15.21 1.14 3.52
CA ALA A 250 14.39 0.21 4.28
C ALA A 250 13.98 0.82 5.62
N LYS A 251 14.92 1.42 6.35
CA LYS A 251 14.66 2.13 7.61
C LYS A 251 13.71 3.33 7.42
N GLN A 252 13.88 4.11 6.35
CA GLN A 252 12.98 5.23 6.02
C GLN A 252 11.54 4.75 5.80
N LEU A 253 11.35 3.70 5.01
CA LEU A 253 10.02 3.11 4.77
C LEU A 253 9.46 2.43 6.02
N ALA A 254 10.36 1.94 6.87
CA ALA A 254 10.06 1.27 8.13
C ALA A 254 9.79 2.22 9.30
N THR A 255 9.97 3.53 9.12
CA THR A 255 9.90 4.48 10.22
C THR A 255 8.49 4.50 10.80
N THR A 256 8.34 3.94 12.00
CA THR A 256 7.11 3.95 12.77
C THR A 256 6.94 5.29 13.49
N ALA A 257 5.76 5.53 14.03
CA ALA A 257 5.54 6.66 14.93
C ALA A 257 6.53 6.62 16.10
N PRO A 258 7.06 7.77 16.53
CA PRO A 258 7.72 7.92 17.82
C PRO A 258 6.82 7.39 18.95
N LYS A 259 7.40 6.86 20.02
CA LYS A 259 6.65 6.47 21.21
C LYS A 259 6.16 7.73 21.93
N GLY A 260 4.85 7.88 22.07
CA GLY A 260 4.19 8.86 22.93
C GLY A 260 3.02 8.22 23.69
N ASP A 261 2.28 9.03 24.42
CA ASP A 261 1.06 8.64 25.14
C ASP A 261 -0.19 9.01 24.32
N ALA A 262 -0.95 7.99 23.91
CA ALA A 262 -2.17 8.15 23.12
C ALA A 262 -3.30 8.86 23.89
N GLU A 263 -3.40 8.67 25.21
CA GLU A 263 -4.44 9.33 26.01
C GLU A 263 -4.09 10.81 26.22
N SER A 264 -2.82 11.12 26.47
CA SER A 264 -2.30 12.49 26.44
C SER A 264 -2.58 13.14 25.07
N GLY A 265 -2.26 12.45 23.97
CA GLY A 265 -2.50 12.94 22.61
C GLY A 265 -3.97 13.23 22.31
N LYS A 266 -4.87 12.34 22.73
CA LYS A 266 -6.31 12.52 22.61
C LYS A 266 -6.80 13.77 23.34
N ARG A 267 -6.31 14.01 24.56
CA ARG A 267 -6.63 15.21 25.34
C ARG A 267 -6.09 16.47 24.66
N LEU A 268 -4.84 16.42 24.20
CA LEU A 268 -4.17 17.53 23.50
C LEU A 268 -4.89 17.94 22.20
N MET A 269 -5.53 17.01 21.48
CA MET A 269 -6.36 17.34 20.30
C MET A 269 -7.47 18.34 20.63
N SER A 270 -7.99 18.33 21.85
CA SER A 270 -9.00 19.29 22.31
C SER A 270 -8.34 20.55 22.86
N GLU A 271 -7.34 20.41 23.73
CA GLU A 271 -6.68 21.53 24.41
C GLU A 271 -5.90 22.45 23.47
N LYS A 272 -5.37 21.90 22.36
CA LYS A 272 -4.53 22.64 21.39
C LYS A 272 -5.34 23.11 20.17
N GLY A 273 -6.68 23.04 20.24
CA GLY A 273 -7.57 23.61 19.23
C GLY A 273 -7.79 22.75 17.97
N CYS A 274 -7.19 21.55 17.86
CA CYS A 274 -7.38 20.67 16.71
C CYS A 274 -8.87 20.30 16.51
N ALA A 275 -9.59 20.13 17.63
CA ALA A 275 -11.03 19.86 17.65
C ALA A 275 -11.89 21.00 17.07
N GLY A 276 -11.37 22.23 16.98
CA GLY A 276 -12.11 23.34 16.37
C GLY A 276 -12.24 23.24 14.85
N CYS A 277 -11.35 22.48 14.19
CA CYS A 277 -11.34 22.35 12.73
C CYS A 277 -11.54 20.91 12.25
N HIS A 278 -11.15 19.91 13.04
CA HIS A 278 -11.14 18.52 12.61
C HIS A 278 -12.19 17.66 13.32
N SER A 279 -12.91 16.86 12.53
CA SER A 279 -13.71 15.74 13.04
C SER A 279 -12.83 14.52 13.29
N PHE A 280 -13.12 13.79 14.37
CA PHE A 280 -12.49 12.51 14.73
C PHE A 280 -13.41 11.75 15.71
N PRO A 281 -13.16 10.47 16.06
CA PRO A 281 -14.11 9.67 16.85
C PRO A 281 -14.51 10.28 18.19
N ALA A 282 -13.60 10.99 18.87
CA ALA A 282 -13.88 11.69 20.12
C ALA A 282 -14.46 13.11 19.93
N ASN A 283 -14.63 13.57 18.68
CA ASN A 283 -15.17 14.87 18.30
C ASN A 283 -15.93 14.81 16.94
N PRO A 284 -17.06 14.07 16.84
CA PRO A 284 -17.69 13.78 15.56
C PRO A 284 -18.55 14.92 14.98
N ALA A 285 -18.93 15.92 15.79
CA ALA A 285 -20.01 16.86 15.48
C ALA A 285 -19.60 18.25 14.95
N GLN A 286 -18.31 18.51 14.71
CA GLN A 286 -17.81 19.85 14.36
C GLN A 286 -17.94 20.19 12.87
N PRO A 287 -18.06 21.48 12.50
CA PRO A 287 -17.98 21.92 11.11
C PRO A 287 -16.63 21.53 10.52
N ARG A 288 -16.65 20.84 9.37
CA ARG A 288 -15.45 20.30 8.70
C ARG A 288 -14.68 21.42 7.98
N ILE A 289 -13.98 22.27 8.73
CA ILE A 289 -12.99 23.20 8.16
C ILE A 289 -11.77 22.42 7.68
N GLY A 290 -11.30 21.46 8.49
CA GLY A 290 -10.23 20.54 8.15
C GLY A 290 -10.75 19.18 7.68
N PRO A 291 -9.86 18.31 7.16
CA PRO A 291 -10.20 16.94 6.82
C PRO A 291 -10.63 16.14 8.06
N ASP A 292 -11.53 15.17 7.86
CA ASP A 292 -11.88 14.16 8.85
C ASP A 292 -10.67 13.24 9.12
N LEU A 293 -10.34 13.06 10.39
CA LEU A 293 -9.16 12.31 10.86
C LEU A 293 -9.50 10.89 11.34
N THR A 294 -10.75 10.43 11.18
CA THR A 294 -11.23 9.13 11.68
C THR A 294 -10.36 7.93 11.28
N TYR A 295 -9.72 7.99 10.11
CA TYR A 295 -8.82 6.95 9.60
C TYR A 295 -7.38 7.44 9.37
N ALA A 296 -6.98 8.54 10.01
CA ALA A 296 -5.69 9.18 9.76
C ALA A 296 -4.51 8.21 9.89
N GLY A 297 -4.48 7.42 10.97
CA GLY A 297 -3.44 6.42 11.23
C GLY A 297 -3.50 5.17 10.37
N GLY A 298 -4.61 4.93 9.69
CA GLY A 298 -4.79 3.84 8.73
C GLY A 298 -4.36 4.20 7.31
N ILE A 299 -4.52 5.48 6.93
CA ILE A 299 -4.29 5.97 5.56
C ILE A 299 -2.92 6.64 5.42
N HIS A 300 -2.44 7.32 6.45
CA HIS A 300 -1.22 8.12 6.37
C HIS A 300 -0.06 7.49 7.15
N PRO A 301 1.17 7.52 6.61
CA PRO A 301 2.34 7.11 7.37
C PRO A 301 2.62 8.12 8.50
N ALA A 302 3.21 7.66 9.59
CA ALA A 302 3.50 8.50 10.75
C ALA A 302 4.40 9.71 10.40
N SER A 303 5.35 9.53 9.48
CA SER A 303 6.21 10.62 9.00
C SER A 303 5.43 11.74 8.32
N TYR A 304 4.40 11.43 7.54
CA TYR A 304 3.54 12.43 6.91
C TYR A 304 2.71 13.19 7.95
N LEU A 305 2.16 12.49 8.94
CA LEU A 305 1.37 13.12 10.00
C LEU A 305 2.24 14.00 10.91
N HIS A 306 3.45 13.54 11.27
CA HIS A 306 4.43 14.33 12.01
C HIS A 306 4.78 15.63 11.27
N GLU A 307 5.11 15.51 9.98
CA GLU A 307 5.42 16.67 9.15
C GLU A 307 4.21 17.60 8.99
N SER A 308 2.99 17.05 8.85
CA SER A 308 1.78 17.86 8.75
C SER A 308 1.51 18.69 10.02
N LEU A 309 1.92 18.20 11.19
CA LEU A 309 1.86 18.97 12.44
C LEU A 309 2.94 20.06 12.49
N ALA A 310 4.16 19.76 12.04
CA ALA A 310 5.30 20.69 12.14
C ALA A 310 5.30 21.76 11.04
N GLU A 311 5.02 21.37 9.79
CA GLU A 311 5.12 22.17 8.57
C GLU A 311 3.92 21.92 7.63
N PRO A 312 2.68 22.26 8.02
CA PRO A 312 1.46 21.93 7.26
C PRO A 312 1.42 22.50 5.83
N SER A 313 2.22 23.52 5.51
CA SER A 313 2.32 24.08 4.15
C SER A 313 3.31 23.35 3.23
N LYS A 314 4.02 22.34 3.74
CA LYS A 314 5.00 21.56 2.96
C LYS A 314 4.34 20.64 1.94
N VAL A 315 3.20 20.03 2.32
CA VAL A 315 2.37 19.23 1.40
C VAL A 315 0.95 19.78 1.41
N VAL A 316 0.63 20.59 0.40
CA VAL A 316 -0.72 21.10 0.18
C VAL A 316 -1.35 20.36 -1.00
N VAL A 317 -2.46 19.66 -0.74
CA VAL A 317 -3.18 18.94 -1.78
C VAL A 317 -4.03 19.95 -2.59
N PRO A 318 -3.84 20.03 -3.92
CA PRO A 318 -4.62 20.95 -4.76
C PRO A 318 -6.14 20.71 -4.69
N GLY A 319 -6.92 21.76 -4.93
CA GLY A 319 -8.37 21.67 -5.13
C GLY A 319 -9.23 21.63 -3.86
N LYS A 320 -8.64 21.79 -2.68
CA LYS A 320 -9.37 21.88 -1.40
C LYS A 320 -9.29 23.26 -0.80
N GLY A 321 -10.39 23.76 -0.25
CA GLY A 321 -10.43 25.01 0.54
C GLY A 321 -9.69 24.94 1.89
N TYR A 322 -8.61 24.17 2.00
CA TYR A 322 -7.75 24.05 3.19
C TYR A 322 -6.47 24.88 3.06
N PHE A 323 -6.35 25.69 2.01
CA PHE A 323 -5.20 26.53 1.77
C PHE A 323 -5.65 27.88 1.20
N MET A 324 -4.76 28.87 1.33
CA MET A 324 -4.82 30.11 0.55
C MET A 324 -3.76 30.05 -0.53
N GLU A 325 -4.05 30.65 -1.68
CA GLU A 325 -3.10 30.81 -2.77
C GLU A 325 -2.84 32.30 -2.96
N GLN A 326 -1.58 32.71 -2.82
CA GLN A 326 -1.12 34.07 -3.03
C GLN A 326 0.19 34.01 -3.83
N ASP A 327 0.28 34.77 -4.92
CA ASP A 327 1.46 34.82 -5.80
C ASP A 327 1.91 33.42 -6.29
N GLY A 328 0.95 32.54 -6.58
CA GLY A 328 1.21 31.15 -7.01
C GLY A 328 1.72 30.22 -5.91
N LYS A 329 1.88 30.71 -4.67
CA LYS A 329 2.26 29.91 -3.52
C LYS A 329 1.03 29.50 -2.72
N ARG A 330 0.90 28.19 -2.48
CA ARG A 330 -0.14 27.64 -1.60
C ARG A 330 0.38 27.56 -0.17
N THR A 331 -0.42 28.06 0.76
CA THR A 331 -0.15 28.04 2.20
C THR A 331 -1.33 27.38 2.91
N SER A 332 -1.07 26.38 3.74
CA SER A 332 -2.11 25.69 4.49
C SER A 332 -2.81 26.64 5.47
N LEU A 333 -4.13 26.49 5.59
CA LEU A 333 -4.94 27.15 6.63
C LEU A 333 -4.75 26.49 8.00
N MET A 334 -4.27 25.24 8.03
CA MET A 334 -3.84 24.61 9.28
C MET A 334 -2.55 25.29 9.74
N PRO A 335 -2.52 25.93 10.93
CA PRO A 335 -1.30 26.53 11.45
C PRO A 335 -0.31 25.43 11.89
N PRO A 336 1.00 25.71 11.86
CA PRO A 336 1.99 24.85 12.52
C PRO A 336 1.65 24.64 13.99
N PHE A 337 1.86 23.42 14.50
CA PHE A 337 1.64 23.10 15.90
C PHE A 337 2.67 23.79 16.81
N THR A 338 2.21 24.58 17.79
CA THR A 338 3.05 25.39 18.69
C THR A 338 3.27 24.77 20.08
N GLY A 339 3.54 23.47 20.14
CA GLY A 339 3.83 22.74 21.38
C GLY A 339 5.22 22.08 21.41
N THR A 340 5.51 21.36 22.48
CA THR A 340 6.74 20.59 22.65
C THR A 340 6.80 19.37 21.72
N GLU A 341 7.99 18.81 21.50
CA GLU A 341 8.15 17.55 20.75
C GLU A 341 7.39 16.40 21.43
N THR A 342 7.38 16.35 22.76
CA THR A 342 6.62 15.35 23.52
C THR A 342 5.13 15.44 23.22
N GLU A 343 4.54 16.64 23.30
CA GLU A 343 3.12 16.84 22.96
C GLU A 343 2.82 16.46 21.51
N ARG A 344 3.72 16.78 20.57
CA ARG A 344 3.59 16.38 19.17
C ARG A 344 3.62 14.85 19.00
N ASN A 345 4.52 14.17 19.71
CA ASN A 345 4.62 12.71 19.68
C ASN A 345 3.40 12.02 20.30
N ASP A 346 2.85 12.58 21.37
CA ASP A 346 1.60 12.12 21.99
C ASP A 346 0.43 12.24 21.00
N ILE A 347 0.25 13.43 20.39
CA ILE A 347 -0.77 13.66 19.35
C ILE A 347 -0.59 12.68 18.20
N LEU A 348 0.64 12.51 17.70
CA LEU A 348 0.93 11.58 16.62
C LEU A 348 0.60 10.13 17.00
N THR A 349 0.93 9.71 18.22
CA THR A 349 0.59 8.37 18.73
C THR A 349 -0.92 8.18 18.73
N TYR A 350 -1.69 9.18 19.19
CA TYR A 350 -3.14 9.15 19.12
C TYR A 350 -3.65 9.08 17.67
N LEU A 351 -3.18 9.95 16.77
CA LEU A 351 -3.59 9.94 15.36
C LEU A 351 -3.31 8.58 14.69
N MET A 352 -2.18 7.94 15.02
CA MET A 352 -1.82 6.63 14.49
C MET A 352 -2.70 5.49 15.00
N SER A 353 -3.37 5.69 16.14
CA SER A 353 -4.41 4.79 16.66
C SER A 353 -5.74 4.92 15.91
N LEU A 354 -5.97 6.01 15.18
CA LEU A 354 -7.21 6.26 14.43
C LEU A 354 -7.26 5.41 13.16
N ARG A 355 -7.75 4.18 13.31
CA ARG A 355 -7.91 3.18 12.24
C ARG A 355 -9.36 2.71 12.09
N GLY A 356 -10.31 3.32 12.79
CA GLY A 356 -11.68 2.80 12.91
C GLY A 356 -11.78 1.60 13.85
N GLN A 357 -13.02 1.22 14.19
CA GLN A 357 -13.29 -0.05 14.87
C GLN A 357 -12.97 -1.20 13.88
N PRO A 358 -12.32 -2.29 14.34
CA PRO A 358 -12.05 -3.47 13.51
C PRO A 358 -13.31 -4.15 13.01
#